data_AF-A0A851C1G9-F1
#
_entry.id   AF-A0A851C1G9-F1
#
_cell.length_a   1.000
_cell.length_b   1.000
_cell.length_c   1.000
_cell.angle_alpha   90.00
_cell.angle_beta   90.00
_cell.angle_gamma   90.00
#
_symmetry.space_group_name_H-M   'P 1'
#
loop_
_entity.id
_entity.type
_entity.pdbx_description
1 polymer ?
#
loop_
_entity_poly.entity_id
_entity_poly.type
_entity_poly.pdbx_seq_one_letter_code
_entity_poly.pdbx_strand_id
1 'polypeptide(L)'
;KPGEQKHPKEPPSLQCMHLAVVACGDRLEETLIMLKSAVLFSSRRLCFHIFAEDSLKPEFEKKLKEWPSSYTKKFESNIYPITFSVGNAQEWKKLFKPCAAQRLFLPVILKDVDSLLYVDTDVLFLRPIDDIWHILKEFNSTQLAAMAPEHEIPKIGWYSRFARHPYYGTTGVNSGVMLMNLTRIRSTHFKNSLIPAGLTWEEMLYPLYQKYKNYITWGDQDLLNIIFYFNPECLYVFPCQWNYRPDHCMYGSNCRGAEEEGVSVLHGNRGVFHDDKQPTFKALYEVIRDFPFEDNLFQSLYYPLQSKFLDTVHTLCGRIPQVFLKQIEKTMKKVYENRVIVYLGANHRY
;
A
#
# COMPACT_ATOMS: atom_id res chain seq x y z
N LYS A 1 5.77 -3.44 -43.57
CA LYS A 1 6.34 -2.85 -42.34
C LYS A 1 5.93 -1.38 -42.22
N PRO A 2 4.91 -1.07 -41.42
CA PRO A 2 4.78 0.23 -40.77
C PRO A 2 4.91 -0.02 -39.25
N GLY A 3 5.96 0.42 -38.58
CA GLY A 3 6.11 1.82 -38.19
C GLY A 3 5.49 2.00 -36.81
N GLU A 4 6.07 1.37 -35.78
CA GLU A 4 5.68 1.57 -34.38
C GLU A 4 5.84 3.05 -34.03
N GLN A 5 4.71 3.75 -33.90
CA GLN A 5 4.67 5.07 -33.29
C GLN A 5 5.02 4.91 -31.81
N LYS A 6 6.29 5.12 -31.46
CA LYS A 6 6.69 5.36 -30.08
C LYS A 6 6.08 6.70 -29.65
N HIS A 7 5.02 6.64 -28.84
CA HIS A 7 4.56 7.82 -28.11
C HIS A 7 5.74 8.43 -27.34
N PRO A 8 5.96 9.75 -27.42
CA PRO A 8 7.03 10.38 -26.67
C PRO A 8 6.76 10.19 -25.18
N LYS A 9 7.67 9.52 -24.47
CA LYS A 9 7.61 9.40 -23.00
C LYS A 9 7.65 10.81 -22.42
N GLU A 10 6.64 11.13 -21.61
CA GLU A 10 6.59 12.41 -20.91
C GLU A 10 7.87 12.64 -20.09
N PRO A 11 8.29 13.91 -19.91
CA PRO A 11 9.41 14.25 -19.04
C PRO A 11 9.27 13.60 -17.65
N PRO A 12 10.37 13.15 -17.01
CA PRO A 12 10.32 12.51 -15.69
C PRO A 12 9.64 13.36 -14.60
N SER A 13 9.59 14.69 -14.78
CA SER A 13 8.91 15.64 -13.89
C SER A 13 7.39 15.70 -14.08
N LEU A 14 6.85 15.18 -15.17
CA LEU A 14 5.42 15.06 -15.46
C LEU A 14 4.86 13.67 -15.14
N GLN A 15 5.74 12.67 -14.95
CA GLN A 15 5.33 11.31 -14.69
C GLN A 15 4.69 11.15 -13.30
N CYS A 16 3.45 10.73 -13.31
CA CYS A 16 2.58 10.47 -12.16
C CYS A 16 3.07 9.28 -11.32
N MET A 17 2.84 9.28 -10.00
CA MET A 17 3.05 8.09 -9.16
C MET A 17 1.78 7.25 -9.15
N HIS A 18 1.87 6.01 -9.60
CA HIS A 18 0.71 5.13 -9.74
C HIS A 18 0.39 4.43 -8.41
N LEU A 19 -0.83 4.61 -7.92
CA LEU A 19 -1.34 3.98 -6.70
C LEU A 19 -2.54 3.12 -7.05
N ALA A 20 -2.47 1.81 -6.77
CA ALA A 20 -3.57 0.89 -6.97
C ALA A 20 -4.20 0.45 -5.65
N VAL A 21 -5.51 0.22 -5.70
CA VAL A 21 -6.31 -0.34 -4.62
C VAL A 21 -7.41 -1.21 -5.19
N VAL A 22 -7.85 -2.21 -4.42
CA VAL A 22 -8.97 -3.08 -4.78
C VAL A 22 -10.06 -2.95 -3.72
N ALA A 23 -11.28 -2.61 -4.13
CA ALA A 23 -12.41 -2.39 -3.23
C ALA A 23 -13.63 -3.23 -3.65
N CYS A 24 -14.11 -4.07 -2.74
CA CYS A 24 -15.31 -4.89 -2.92
C CYS A 24 -16.19 -4.83 -1.66
N GLY A 25 -17.49 -5.04 -1.81
CA GLY A 25 -18.44 -4.95 -0.70
C GLY A 25 -18.55 -3.53 -0.15
N ASP A 26 -18.39 -3.38 1.17
CA ASP A 26 -18.60 -2.16 1.94
C ASP A 26 -17.36 -1.24 2.03
N ARG A 27 -16.36 -1.45 1.17
CA ARG A 27 -15.03 -0.82 1.28
C ARG A 27 -14.90 0.59 0.67
N LEU A 28 -16.00 1.20 0.26
CA LEU A 28 -16.00 2.52 -0.39
C LEU A 28 -15.37 3.60 0.52
N GLU A 29 -15.91 3.78 1.72
CA GLU A 29 -15.49 4.85 2.63
C GLU A 29 -14.04 4.68 3.06
N GLU A 30 -13.67 3.45 3.47
CA GLU A 30 -12.32 3.10 3.86
C GLU A 30 -11.31 3.39 2.73
N THR A 31 -11.65 3.04 1.49
CA THR A 31 -10.82 3.33 0.31
C THR A 31 -10.68 4.84 0.07
N LEU A 32 -11.75 5.62 0.21
CA LEU A 32 -11.69 7.08 0.03
C LEU A 32 -10.79 7.73 1.09
N ILE A 33 -10.80 7.23 2.33
CA ILE A 33 -9.95 7.73 3.42
C ILE A 33 -8.48 7.34 3.20
N MET A 34 -8.22 6.12 2.71
CA MET A 34 -6.88 5.72 2.26
C MET A 34 -6.36 6.67 1.18
N LEU A 35 -7.14 6.90 0.11
CA LEU A 35 -6.77 7.82 -0.97
C LEU A 35 -6.56 9.24 -0.45
N LYS A 36 -7.42 9.72 0.45
CA LYS A 36 -7.28 11.01 1.11
C LYS A 36 -5.94 11.12 1.83
N SER A 37 -5.57 10.13 2.63
CA SER A 37 -4.28 10.12 3.34
C SER A 37 -3.08 10.19 2.38
N ALA A 38 -3.18 9.55 1.20
CA ALA A 38 -2.14 9.62 0.17
C ALA A 38 -2.00 11.04 -0.42
N VAL A 39 -3.10 11.72 -0.75
CA VAL A 39 -3.06 13.06 -1.36
C VAL A 39 -2.70 14.16 -0.36
N LEU A 40 -3.07 13.99 0.92
CA LEU A 40 -2.80 14.99 1.97
C LEU A 40 -1.31 15.35 2.05
N PHE A 41 -0.44 14.34 1.91
CA PHE A 41 0.99 14.49 2.08
C PHE A 41 1.81 14.39 0.78
N SER A 42 1.19 14.04 -0.35
CA SER A 42 1.92 13.90 -1.61
C SER A 42 2.42 15.25 -2.14
N SER A 43 3.66 15.24 -2.63
CA SER A 43 4.26 16.38 -3.34
C SER A 43 4.08 16.23 -4.84
N ARG A 44 4.20 15.00 -5.36
CA ARG A 44 3.96 14.68 -6.77
C ARG A 44 2.51 14.27 -7.04
N ARG A 45 2.14 14.35 -8.31
CA ARG A 45 0.82 13.96 -8.82
C ARG A 45 0.62 12.44 -8.71
N LEU A 46 -0.58 12.02 -8.33
CA LEU A 46 -0.96 10.61 -8.16
C LEU A 46 -1.89 10.12 -9.26
N CYS A 47 -1.73 8.87 -9.68
CA CYS A 47 -2.58 8.22 -10.66
C CYS A 47 -3.22 7.03 -10.00
N PHE A 48 -4.49 7.19 -9.64
CA PHE A 48 -5.25 6.15 -8.95
C PHE A 48 -5.74 5.11 -9.94
N HIS A 49 -5.47 3.85 -9.63
CA HIS A 49 -6.01 2.69 -10.30
C HIS A 49 -6.91 1.94 -9.32
N ILE A 50 -8.22 2.22 -9.36
CA ILE A 50 -9.19 1.67 -8.42
C ILE A 50 -9.87 0.49 -9.09
N PHE A 51 -9.63 -0.71 -8.60
CA PHE A 51 -10.31 -1.93 -9.06
C PHE A 51 -11.51 -2.18 -8.15
N ALA A 52 -12.72 -2.10 -8.68
CA ALA A 52 -13.92 -2.20 -7.86
C ALA A 52 -15.06 -2.98 -8.52
N GLU A 53 -15.99 -3.48 -7.70
CA GLU A 53 -17.28 -3.98 -8.19
C GLU A 53 -18.03 -2.89 -8.93
N ASP A 54 -18.80 -3.27 -9.96
CA ASP A 54 -19.50 -2.32 -10.82
C ASP A 54 -20.46 -1.40 -10.05
N SER A 55 -21.03 -1.90 -8.95
CA SER A 55 -21.90 -1.12 -8.06
C SER A 55 -21.18 0.05 -7.36
N LEU A 56 -19.88 -0.05 -7.10
CA LEU A 56 -19.11 0.99 -6.40
C LEU A 56 -18.58 2.08 -7.32
N LYS A 57 -18.48 1.81 -8.64
CA LYS A 57 -17.85 2.74 -9.59
C LYS A 57 -18.49 4.13 -9.61
N PRO A 58 -19.84 4.27 -9.72
CA PRO A 58 -20.46 5.59 -9.76
C PRO A 58 -20.22 6.38 -8.47
N GLU A 59 -20.15 5.70 -7.33
CA GLU A 59 -19.92 6.33 -6.02
C GLU A 59 -18.49 6.84 -5.88
N PHE A 60 -17.49 6.07 -6.32
CA PHE A 60 -16.10 6.54 -6.38
C PHE A 60 -15.96 7.76 -7.28
N GLU A 61 -16.52 7.72 -8.50
CA GLU A 61 -16.45 8.86 -9.43
C GLU A 61 -17.07 10.12 -8.84
N LYS A 62 -18.23 9.98 -8.21
CA LYS A 62 -18.92 11.10 -7.55
C LYS A 62 -18.08 11.66 -6.41
N LYS A 63 -17.65 10.81 -5.48
CA LYS A 63 -16.95 11.24 -4.25
C LYS A 63 -15.58 11.85 -4.52
N LEU A 64 -14.83 11.34 -5.49
CA LEU A 64 -13.54 11.91 -5.86
C LEU A 64 -13.68 13.27 -6.57
N LYS A 65 -14.75 13.47 -7.36
CA LYS A 65 -15.06 14.77 -8.00
C LYS A 65 -15.55 15.81 -6.99
N GLU A 66 -16.14 15.39 -5.87
CA GLU A 66 -16.60 16.28 -4.79
C GLU A 66 -15.44 16.88 -3.96
N TRP A 67 -14.21 16.37 -4.09
CA TRP A 67 -13.06 16.91 -3.35
C TRP A 67 -12.67 18.33 -3.84
N PRO A 68 -12.08 19.17 -2.97
CA PRO A 68 -11.71 20.54 -3.35
C PRO A 68 -10.76 20.60 -4.55
N SER A 69 -10.87 21.67 -5.34
CA SER A 69 -10.08 21.83 -6.58
C SER A 69 -8.56 21.87 -6.34
N SER A 70 -8.13 22.28 -5.15
CA SER A 70 -6.73 22.26 -4.69
C SER A 70 -6.17 20.83 -4.56
N TYR A 71 -7.04 19.85 -4.34
CA TYR A 71 -6.71 18.42 -4.22
C TYR A 71 -6.99 17.65 -5.50
N THR A 72 -8.08 17.92 -6.22
CA THR A 72 -8.40 17.20 -7.47
C THR A 72 -7.37 17.42 -8.57
N LYS A 73 -6.65 18.56 -8.58
CA LYS A 73 -5.51 18.78 -9.49
C LYS A 73 -4.28 17.90 -9.19
N LYS A 74 -4.19 17.35 -7.98
CA LYS A 74 -3.07 16.51 -7.54
C LYS A 74 -3.20 15.06 -7.97
N PHE A 75 -4.32 14.64 -8.56
CA PHE A 75 -4.48 13.27 -9.00
C PHE A 75 -5.31 13.13 -10.29
N GLU A 76 -5.18 11.97 -10.91
CA GLU A 76 -6.15 11.43 -11.86
C GLU A 76 -6.63 10.08 -11.34
N SER A 77 -7.84 9.67 -11.69
CA SER A 77 -8.41 8.40 -11.25
C SER A 77 -8.96 7.60 -12.41
N ASN A 78 -8.52 6.35 -12.51
CA ASN A 78 -9.05 5.35 -13.42
C ASN A 78 -9.69 4.24 -12.61
N ILE A 79 -10.96 3.92 -12.89
CA ILE A 79 -11.72 2.90 -12.17
C ILE A 79 -11.97 1.72 -13.10
N TYR A 80 -11.56 0.54 -12.68
CA TYR A 80 -11.57 -0.71 -13.44
C TYR A 80 -12.55 -1.71 -12.81
N PRO A 81 -13.21 -2.57 -13.62
CA PRO A 81 -13.90 -3.74 -13.06
C PRO A 81 -12.91 -4.71 -12.41
N ILE A 82 -13.39 -5.51 -11.46
CA ILE A 82 -12.67 -6.71 -11.01
C ILE A 82 -12.57 -7.69 -12.18
N THR A 83 -11.36 -8.14 -12.49
CA THR A 83 -11.09 -9.01 -13.64
C THR A 83 -9.89 -9.91 -13.37
N PHE A 84 -10.06 -11.19 -13.65
CA PHE A 84 -9.03 -12.23 -13.51
C PHE A 84 -8.79 -12.85 -14.89
N SER A 85 -7.54 -12.82 -15.37
CA SER A 85 -7.21 -13.23 -16.75
C SER A 85 -7.07 -14.76 -16.93
N VAL A 86 -6.85 -15.49 -15.85
CA VAL A 86 -6.66 -16.95 -15.86
C VAL A 86 -7.46 -17.61 -14.74
N GLY A 87 -7.84 -18.88 -14.93
CA GLY A 87 -8.55 -19.67 -13.92
C GLY A 87 -10.01 -19.25 -13.70
N ASN A 88 -10.58 -19.66 -12.57
CA ASN A 88 -11.97 -19.38 -12.23
C ASN A 88 -12.11 -18.06 -11.45
N ALA A 89 -12.78 -17.08 -12.04
CA ALA A 89 -12.99 -15.76 -11.44
C ALA A 89 -13.67 -15.81 -10.06
N GLN A 90 -14.60 -16.74 -9.82
CA GLN A 90 -15.29 -16.87 -8.54
C GLN A 90 -14.39 -17.45 -7.45
N GLU A 91 -13.47 -18.35 -7.82
CA GLU A 91 -12.47 -18.87 -6.89
C GLU A 91 -11.49 -17.76 -6.49
N TRP A 92 -10.96 -17.00 -7.46
CA TRP A 92 -10.09 -15.86 -7.17
C TRP A 92 -10.76 -14.79 -6.31
N LYS A 93 -12.02 -14.47 -6.63
CA LYS A 93 -12.79 -13.48 -5.86
C LYS A 93 -12.96 -13.88 -4.39
N LYS A 94 -13.02 -15.18 -4.08
CA LYS A 94 -13.25 -15.72 -2.74
C LYS A 94 -11.99 -16.32 -2.10
N LEU A 95 -10.82 -16.11 -2.71
CA LEU A 95 -9.58 -16.78 -2.29
C LEU A 95 -9.19 -16.48 -0.83
N PHE A 96 -9.39 -15.24 -0.38
CA PHE A 96 -9.18 -14.84 1.01
C PHE A 96 -10.18 -13.77 1.46
N LYS A 97 -9.87 -12.49 1.21
CA LYS A 97 -10.86 -11.40 1.29
C LYS A 97 -11.46 -11.16 -0.09
N PRO A 98 -12.73 -10.71 -0.17
CA PRO A 98 -13.37 -10.43 -1.44
C PRO A 98 -12.47 -9.60 -2.35
N CYS A 99 -12.16 -10.16 -3.51
CA CYS A 99 -11.35 -9.53 -4.57
C CYS A 99 -9.87 -9.26 -4.23
N ALA A 100 -9.35 -9.59 -3.04
CA ALA A 100 -7.96 -9.31 -2.67
C ALA A 100 -6.93 -9.87 -3.69
N ALA A 101 -7.23 -11.03 -4.26
CA ALA A 101 -6.44 -11.67 -5.31
C ALA A 101 -6.27 -10.85 -6.58
N GLN A 102 -7.09 -9.82 -6.82
CA GLN A 102 -6.97 -8.90 -7.96
C GLN A 102 -5.57 -8.28 -8.03
N ARG A 103 -4.88 -8.09 -6.90
CA ARG A 103 -3.50 -7.58 -6.84
C ARG A 103 -2.52 -8.41 -7.68
N LEU A 104 -2.73 -9.72 -7.77
CA LEU A 104 -1.90 -10.64 -8.54
C LEU A 104 -2.02 -10.38 -10.06
N PHE A 105 -3.10 -9.78 -10.52
CA PHE A 105 -3.41 -9.58 -11.94
C PHE A 105 -3.06 -8.17 -12.43
N LEU A 106 -2.66 -7.25 -11.54
CA LEU A 106 -2.26 -5.88 -11.89
C LEU A 106 -1.16 -5.83 -12.96
N PRO A 107 -0.10 -6.66 -12.93
CA PRO A 107 0.94 -6.64 -13.97
C PRO A 107 0.41 -6.95 -15.37
N VAL A 108 -0.63 -7.79 -15.47
CA VAL A 108 -1.23 -8.25 -16.73
C VAL A 108 -2.22 -7.21 -17.28
N ILE A 109 -2.96 -6.55 -16.39
CA ILE A 109 -4.01 -5.59 -16.77
C ILE A 109 -3.42 -4.21 -17.07
N LEU A 110 -2.52 -3.71 -16.22
CA LEU A 110 -1.92 -2.37 -16.36
C LEU A 110 -0.69 -2.41 -17.27
N LYS A 111 -0.91 -2.70 -18.56
CA LYS A 111 0.17 -2.90 -19.55
C LYS A 111 1.02 -1.65 -19.80
N ASP A 112 0.41 -0.47 -19.70
CA ASP A 112 1.06 0.82 -19.95
C ASP A 112 1.67 1.45 -18.69
N VAL A 113 1.60 0.76 -17.55
CA VAL A 113 2.16 1.23 -16.27
C VAL A 113 3.48 0.52 -16.01
N ASP A 114 4.56 1.28 -15.83
CA ASP A 114 5.91 0.76 -15.59
C ASP A 114 6.12 0.32 -14.13
N SER A 115 5.59 1.08 -13.18
CA SER A 115 5.71 0.81 -11.75
C SER A 115 4.46 1.26 -11.01
N LEU A 116 4.17 0.63 -9.87
CA LEU A 116 2.92 0.76 -9.14
C LEU A 116 3.15 0.55 -7.64
N LEU A 117 2.51 1.35 -6.80
CA LEU A 117 2.33 1.01 -5.39
C LEU A 117 0.92 0.45 -5.24
N TYR A 118 0.80 -0.80 -4.83
CA TYR A 118 -0.47 -1.39 -4.40
C TYR A 118 -0.61 -1.28 -2.89
N VAL A 119 -1.80 -0.92 -2.41
CA VAL A 119 -2.15 -0.96 -0.99
C VAL A 119 -3.54 -1.56 -0.73
N ASP A 120 -3.71 -2.17 0.44
CA ASP A 120 -5.02 -2.59 0.96
C ASP A 120 -5.89 -1.36 1.30
N THR A 121 -7.21 -1.55 1.41
CA THR A 121 -8.15 -0.45 1.68
C THR A 121 -7.96 0.13 3.08
N ASP A 122 -7.56 -0.69 4.04
CA ASP A 122 -7.28 -0.35 5.45
C ASP A 122 -5.83 0.13 5.66
N VAL A 123 -5.27 0.85 4.67
CA VAL A 123 -3.95 1.50 4.76
C VAL A 123 -4.09 3.01 4.89
N LEU A 124 -3.27 3.64 5.72
CA LEU A 124 -3.16 5.10 5.85
C LEU A 124 -1.70 5.54 5.71
N PHE A 125 -1.46 6.56 4.89
CA PHE A 125 -0.15 7.19 4.75
C PHE A 125 0.02 8.27 5.83
N LEU A 126 1.04 8.11 6.69
CA LEU A 126 1.41 9.10 7.72
C LEU A 126 2.64 9.94 7.32
N ARG A 127 3.14 9.66 6.11
CA ARG A 127 4.32 10.26 5.46
C ARG A 127 4.02 10.39 3.95
N PRO A 128 4.62 11.35 3.21
CA PRO A 128 4.45 11.44 1.77
C PRO A 128 4.73 10.11 1.04
N ILE A 129 3.78 9.71 0.20
CA ILE A 129 3.91 8.53 -0.68
C ILE A 129 5.13 8.63 -1.63
N ASP A 130 5.61 9.85 -1.91
CA ASP A 130 6.85 10.12 -2.63
C ASP A 130 8.04 9.33 -2.07
N ASP A 131 8.09 9.13 -0.75
CA ASP A 131 9.23 8.52 -0.08
C ASP A 131 9.24 6.99 -0.24
N ILE A 132 8.08 6.31 -0.18
CA ILE A 132 8.01 4.88 -0.53
C ILE A 132 8.22 4.67 -2.03
N TRP A 133 7.75 5.60 -2.87
CA TRP A 133 8.00 5.55 -4.31
C TRP A 133 9.49 5.64 -4.64
N HIS A 134 10.27 6.37 -3.83
CA HIS A 134 11.71 6.49 -4.01
C HIS A 134 12.44 5.15 -3.90
N ILE A 135 11.90 4.18 -3.16
CA ILE A 135 12.49 2.84 -3.00
C ILE A 135 12.64 2.12 -4.34
N LEU A 136 11.83 2.45 -5.38
CA LEU A 136 12.03 1.93 -6.74
C LEU A 136 13.44 2.20 -7.29
N LYS A 137 14.09 3.29 -6.87
CA LYS A 137 15.45 3.65 -7.29
C LYS A 137 16.52 2.85 -6.55
N GLU A 138 16.17 2.22 -5.44
CA GLU A 138 17.07 1.38 -4.66
C GLU A 138 17.06 -0.08 -5.15
N PHE A 139 16.15 -0.43 -6.07
CA PHE A 139 16.11 -1.77 -6.63
C PHE A 139 17.39 -2.06 -7.41
N ASN A 140 18.05 -3.16 -7.05
CA ASN A 140 19.13 -3.71 -7.87
C ASN A 140 18.57 -4.24 -9.21
N SER A 141 19.41 -4.88 -10.04
CA SER A 141 19.00 -5.36 -11.36
C SER A 141 17.98 -6.51 -11.35
N THR A 142 17.85 -7.26 -10.26
CA THR A 142 16.94 -8.41 -10.14
C THR A 142 15.64 -8.08 -9.43
N GLN A 143 15.65 -7.09 -8.52
CA GLN A 143 14.49 -6.73 -7.72
C GLN A 143 13.37 -6.14 -8.59
N LEU A 144 12.15 -6.62 -8.37
CA LEU A 144 10.96 -6.24 -9.14
C LEU A 144 9.75 -5.92 -8.26
N ALA A 145 9.84 -6.21 -6.96
CA ALA A 145 8.83 -5.85 -5.98
C ALA A 145 9.50 -5.49 -4.64
N ALA A 146 8.78 -4.75 -3.81
CA ALA A 146 9.14 -4.53 -2.42
C ALA A 146 7.95 -4.66 -1.48
N MET A 147 8.19 -5.30 -0.33
CA MET A 147 7.19 -5.63 0.69
C MET A 147 7.86 -5.60 2.07
N ALA A 148 7.05 -5.47 3.14
CA ALA A 148 7.53 -5.63 4.50
C ALA A 148 7.44 -7.10 4.95
N PRO A 149 8.27 -7.52 5.92
CA PRO A 149 8.06 -8.78 6.62
C PRO A 149 6.65 -8.86 7.20
N GLU A 150 6.06 -10.05 7.20
CA GLU A 150 4.80 -10.29 7.87
C GLU A 150 5.00 -10.23 9.40
N HIS A 151 6.15 -10.68 9.91
CA HIS A 151 6.53 -10.46 11.31
C HIS A 151 8.01 -10.14 11.42
N GLU A 152 8.38 -9.36 12.43
CA GLU A 152 9.78 -9.07 12.77
C GLU A 152 10.45 -10.21 13.56
N ILE A 153 9.67 -11.00 14.30
CA ILE A 153 10.18 -12.05 15.20
C ILE A 153 9.63 -13.42 14.76
N PRO A 154 10.48 -14.35 14.26
CA PRO A 154 10.04 -15.67 13.81
C PRO A 154 9.33 -16.50 14.89
N LYS A 155 9.71 -16.38 16.16
CA LYS A 155 9.11 -17.18 17.24
C LYS A 155 7.62 -16.89 17.47
N ILE A 156 7.13 -15.73 17.06
CA ILE A 156 5.72 -15.34 17.19
C ILE A 156 5.01 -15.23 15.85
N GLY A 157 5.75 -15.28 14.73
CA GLY A 157 5.21 -15.17 13.39
C GLY A 157 4.35 -16.36 12.97
N TRP A 158 3.34 -16.08 12.16
CA TRP A 158 2.45 -17.13 11.68
C TRP A 158 3.13 -18.06 10.66
N TYR A 159 3.88 -17.50 9.70
CA TYR A 159 4.54 -18.29 8.65
C TYR A 159 5.50 -19.33 9.24
N SER A 160 6.39 -18.89 10.13
CA SER A 160 7.36 -19.73 10.82
C SER A 160 6.75 -20.82 11.69
N ARG A 161 5.53 -20.63 12.21
CA ARG A 161 4.89 -21.55 13.16
C ARG A 161 3.86 -22.47 12.50
N PHE A 162 3.18 -22.01 11.47
CA PHE A 162 1.95 -22.64 10.99
C PHE A 162 1.92 -22.88 9.48
N ALA A 163 2.71 -22.17 8.67
CA ALA A 163 2.65 -22.35 7.23
C ALA A 163 3.11 -23.77 6.82
N ARG A 164 2.32 -24.38 5.94
CA ARG A 164 2.58 -25.72 5.38
C ARG A 164 2.96 -25.67 3.90
N HIS A 165 3.37 -24.50 3.45
CA HIS A 165 3.82 -24.22 2.10
C HIS A 165 5.08 -23.35 2.17
N PRO A 166 5.87 -23.27 1.08
CA PRO A 166 7.02 -22.38 1.04
C PRO A 166 6.63 -20.91 1.24
N TYR A 167 7.48 -20.12 1.90
CA TYR A 167 7.26 -18.69 2.12
C TYR A 167 8.58 -17.93 2.14
N TYR A 168 8.56 -16.64 1.84
CA TYR A 168 9.79 -15.86 1.70
C TYR A 168 10.51 -15.67 3.04
N GLY A 169 11.84 -15.83 3.05
CA GLY A 169 12.67 -15.58 4.23
C GLY A 169 12.28 -16.44 5.43
N THR A 170 12.36 -15.87 6.64
CA THR A 170 12.08 -16.58 7.89
C THR A 170 10.71 -16.29 8.48
N THR A 171 10.05 -15.23 8.03
CA THR A 171 8.79 -14.76 8.60
C THR A 171 7.71 -14.49 7.56
N GLY A 172 7.99 -14.75 6.28
CA GLY A 172 7.15 -14.34 5.15
C GLY A 172 7.02 -12.83 5.02
N VAL A 173 6.26 -12.39 4.02
CA VAL A 173 5.99 -10.97 3.73
C VAL A 173 4.50 -10.68 3.71
N ASN A 174 4.14 -9.45 4.10
CA ASN A 174 2.75 -8.99 4.09
C ASN A 174 2.43 -8.26 2.78
N SER A 175 1.29 -8.59 2.16
CA SER A 175 0.92 -8.05 0.86
C SER A 175 0.10 -6.76 0.88
N GLY A 176 -0.22 -6.23 2.05
CA GLY A 176 -1.07 -5.03 2.17
C GLY A 176 -0.39 -3.74 1.74
N VAL A 177 0.93 -3.73 1.59
CA VAL A 177 1.70 -2.65 0.95
C VAL A 177 2.73 -3.30 0.04
N MET A 178 2.60 -3.12 -1.27
CA MET A 178 3.47 -3.77 -2.25
C MET A 178 3.86 -2.77 -3.34
N LEU A 179 5.14 -2.41 -3.36
CA LEU A 179 5.72 -1.62 -4.45
C LEU A 179 6.15 -2.57 -5.57
N MET A 180 5.81 -2.27 -6.81
CA MET A 180 5.94 -3.18 -7.94
C MET A 180 6.58 -2.46 -9.13
N ASN A 181 7.57 -3.09 -9.76
CA ASN A 181 8.02 -2.75 -11.10
C ASN A 181 7.32 -3.70 -12.08
N LEU A 182 6.18 -3.26 -12.62
CA LEU A 182 5.34 -4.10 -13.46
C LEU A 182 6.05 -4.50 -14.76
N THR A 183 6.89 -3.63 -15.31
CA THR A 183 7.68 -3.94 -16.51
C THR A 183 8.64 -5.11 -16.26
N ARG A 184 9.36 -5.11 -15.12
CA ARG A 184 10.22 -6.24 -14.74
C ARG A 184 9.41 -7.50 -14.44
N ILE A 185 8.27 -7.39 -13.76
CA ILE A 185 7.39 -8.55 -13.49
C ILE A 185 6.95 -9.21 -14.80
N ARG A 186 6.50 -8.43 -15.78
CA ARG A 186 6.08 -8.94 -17.09
C ARG A 186 7.22 -9.60 -17.87
N SER A 187 8.45 -9.11 -17.76
CA SER A 187 9.60 -9.64 -18.51
C SER A 187 10.32 -10.81 -17.84
N THR A 188 10.00 -11.12 -16.59
CA THR A 188 10.72 -12.13 -15.80
C THR A 188 10.13 -13.52 -15.99
N HIS A 189 11.01 -14.51 -16.15
CA HIS A 189 10.67 -15.93 -16.04
C HIS A 189 11.00 -16.40 -14.62
N PHE A 190 9.98 -16.77 -13.87
CA PHE A 190 10.07 -17.11 -12.45
C PHE A 190 10.41 -18.58 -12.28
N LYS A 191 11.42 -18.84 -11.45
CA LYS A 191 11.68 -20.18 -10.90
C LYS A 191 10.46 -20.62 -10.12
N ASN A 192 10.11 -21.89 -10.24
CA ASN A 192 8.94 -22.46 -9.59
C ASN A 192 9.13 -23.96 -9.36
N SER A 193 8.22 -24.56 -8.61
CA SER A 193 8.24 -26.01 -8.30
C SER A 193 7.36 -26.85 -9.22
N LEU A 194 6.94 -26.30 -10.37
CA LEU A 194 6.07 -26.96 -11.35
C LEU A 194 6.87 -27.47 -12.54
N ILE A 195 7.71 -26.61 -13.15
CA ILE A 195 8.56 -26.96 -14.30
C ILE A 195 9.98 -26.34 -14.21
N PRO A 196 11.02 -27.00 -14.74
CA PRO A 196 12.40 -26.49 -14.68
C PRO A 196 12.66 -25.22 -15.49
N ALA A 197 11.91 -24.99 -16.57
CA ALA A 197 12.15 -23.90 -17.51
C ALA A 197 11.76 -22.50 -16.99
N GLY A 198 11.10 -22.42 -15.82
CA GLY A 198 10.47 -21.21 -15.33
C GLY A 198 9.14 -20.91 -16.04
N LEU A 199 8.37 -19.98 -15.50
CA LEU A 199 7.08 -19.54 -16.04
C LEU A 199 7.00 -18.02 -15.98
N THR A 200 6.30 -17.38 -16.91
CA THR A 200 5.96 -15.96 -16.75
C THR A 200 4.99 -15.78 -15.57
N TRP A 201 4.82 -14.52 -15.13
CA TRP A 201 3.93 -14.21 -14.00
C TRP A 201 2.52 -14.79 -14.20
N GLU A 202 1.90 -14.51 -15.35
CA GLU A 202 0.53 -14.95 -15.67
C GLU A 202 0.39 -16.47 -15.78
N GLU A 203 1.32 -17.12 -16.49
CA GLU A 203 1.31 -18.58 -16.68
C GLU A 203 1.44 -19.34 -15.37
N MET A 204 2.11 -18.76 -14.37
CA MET A 204 2.35 -19.38 -13.07
C MET A 204 1.14 -19.31 -12.12
N LEU A 205 0.31 -18.27 -12.19
CA LEU A 205 -0.70 -18.00 -11.14
C LEU A 205 -1.68 -19.16 -10.93
N TYR A 206 -2.33 -19.64 -11.98
CA TYR A 206 -3.36 -20.66 -11.86
C TYR A 206 -2.80 -22.06 -11.52
N PRO A 207 -1.73 -22.55 -12.17
CA PRO A 207 -1.08 -23.79 -11.76
C PRO A 207 -0.56 -23.77 -10.31
N LEU A 208 0.01 -22.64 -9.87
CA LEU A 208 0.49 -22.50 -8.50
C LEU A 208 -0.67 -22.54 -7.50
N TYR A 209 -1.75 -21.82 -7.78
CA TYR A 209 -2.96 -21.88 -6.98
C TYR A 209 -3.52 -23.30 -6.91
N GLN A 210 -3.66 -24.02 -8.03
CA GLN A 210 -4.16 -25.40 -8.01
C GLN A 210 -3.31 -26.33 -7.14
N LYS A 211 -1.99 -26.17 -7.15
CA LYS A 211 -1.06 -26.94 -6.32
C LYS A 211 -1.23 -26.66 -4.83
N TYR A 212 -1.44 -25.39 -4.45
CA TYR A 212 -1.38 -24.96 -3.05
C TYR A 212 -2.74 -24.59 -2.43
N LYS A 213 -3.86 -24.61 -3.17
CA LYS A 213 -5.19 -24.17 -2.70
C LYS A 213 -5.66 -24.78 -1.38
N ASN A 214 -5.22 -26.00 -1.05
CA ASN A 214 -5.57 -26.68 0.20
C ASN A 214 -4.61 -26.38 1.37
N TYR A 215 -3.54 -25.62 1.13
CA TYR A 215 -2.48 -25.32 2.09
C TYR A 215 -2.32 -23.82 2.37
N ILE A 216 -2.79 -22.96 1.45
CA ILE A 216 -2.77 -21.50 1.62
C ILE A 216 -3.92 -21.06 2.54
N THR A 217 -3.58 -20.31 3.58
CA THR A 217 -4.54 -19.77 4.56
C THR A 217 -4.86 -18.31 4.29
N TRP A 218 -3.88 -17.57 3.76
CA TRP A 218 -3.98 -16.15 3.42
C TRP A 218 -4.04 -15.91 1.91
N GLY A 219 -4.33 -16.98 1.15
CA GLY A 219 -4.73 -16.89 -0.24
C GLY A 219 -3.66 -16.24 -1.13
N ASP A 220 -3.97 -15.05 -1.64
CA ASP A 220 -3.11 -14.31 -2.56
C ASP A 220 -1.76 -13.90 -1.94
N GLN A 221 -1.73 -13.58 -0.64
CA GLN A 221 -0.48 -13.30 0.07
C GLN A 221 0.43 -14.53 0.09
N ASP A 222 -0.14 -15.72 0.29
CA ASP A 222 0.63 -16.96 0.32
C ASP A 222 1.19 -17.30 -1.05
N LEU A 223 0.45 -17.04 -2.14
CA LEU A 223 0.96 -17.19 -3.49
C LEU A 223 2.16 -16.28 -3.76
N LEU A 224 2.12 -15.01 -3.33
CA LEU A 224 3.27 -14.11 -3.41
C LEU A 224 4.47 -14.64 -2.61
N ASN A 225 4.23 -15.12 -1.39
CA ASN A 225 5.27 -15.71 -0.55
C ASN A 225 5.91 -16.95 -1.17
N ILE A 226 5.11 -17.82 -1.81
CA ILE A 226 5.61 -18.99 -2.53
C ILE A 226 6.44 -18.57 -3.75
N ILE A 227 5.98 -17.58 -4.53
CA ILE A 227 6.72 -17.07 -5.69
C ILE A 227 8.09 -16.53 -5.26
N PHE A 228 8.13 -15.69 -4.21
CA PHE A 228 9.38 -15.10 -3.74
C PHE A 228 10.26 -16.10 -2.97
N TYR A 229 9.70 -17.17 -2.40
CA TYR A 229 10.53 -18.28 -1.86
C TYR A 229 11.44 -18.89 -2.93
N PHE A 230 10.93 -19.10 -4.14
CA PHE A 230 11.73 -19.63 -5.25
C PHE A 230 12.56 -18.58 -5.99
N ASN A 231 12.26 -17.28 -5.77
CA ASN A 231 12.92 -16.15 -6.43
C ASN A 231 13.29 -15.06 -5.41
N PRO A 232 14.11 -15.38 -4.38
CA PRO A 232 14.35 -14.44 -3.29
C PRO A 232 15.10 -13.18 -3.74
N GLU A 233 15.86 -13.26 -4.83
CA GLU A 233 16.58 -12.14 -5.47
C GLU A 233 15.66 -11.08 -6.09
N CYS A 234 14.38 -11.44 -6.34
CA CYS A 234 13.40 -10.58 -6.98
C CYS A 234 12.71 -9.62 -5.99
N LEU A 235 12.94 -9.77 -4.69
CA LEU A 235 12.26 -8.99 -3.65
C LEU A 235 13.24 -8.06 -2.92
N TYR A 236 12.86 -6.79 -2.81
CA TYR A 236 13.44 -5.84 -1.86
C TYR A 236 12.59 -5.86 -0.59
N VAL A 237 13.19 -6.08 0.58
CA VAL A 237 12.44 -6.06 1.85
C VAL A 237 12.58 -4.69 2.48
N PHE A 238 11.53 -3.89 2.45
CA PHE A 238 11.56 -2.60 3.16
C PHE A 238 11.25 -2.78 4.66
N PRO A 239 11.76 -1.89 5.52
CA PRO A 239 11.52 -1.94 6.96
C PRO A 239 10.04 -1.91 7.37
N CYS A 240 9.71 -2.50 8.51
CA CYS A 240 8.35 -2.65 9.05
C CYS A 240 7.55 -1.33 9.21
N GLN A 241 8.20 -0.16 9.33
CA GLN A 241 7.48 1.12 9.43
C GLN A 241 6.72 1.50 8.15
N TRP A 242 7.01 0.85 7.02
CA TRP A 242 6.32 1.01 5.75
C TRP A 242 5.10 0.09 5.60
N ASN A 243 4.80 -0.73 6.60
CA ASN A 243 3.58 -1.52 6.69
C ASN A 243 3.30 -1.84 8.17
N TYR A 244 3.07 -0.80 8.97
CA TYR A 244 2.97 -0.94 10.42
C TYR A 244 1.58 -1.43 10.84
N ARG A 245 1.52 -2.60 11.45
CA ARG A 245 0.30 -3.31 11.85
C ARG A 245 0.16 -3.38 13.38
N PRO A 246 -1.03 -3.71 13.93
CA PRO A 246 -1.21 -3.97 15.36
C PRO A 246 -0.24 -5.00 15.92
N ASP A 247 0.11 -6.02 15.12
CA ASP A 247 1.07 -7.07 15.49
C ASP A 247 2.45 -6.49 15.90
N HIS A 248 2.77 -5.24 15.55
CA HIS A 248 4.01 -4.57 15.92
C HIS A 248 4.02 -3.88 17.30
N CYS A 249 2.87 -3.75 17.96
CA CYS A 249 2.77 -3.12 19.28
C CYS A 249 1.84 -3.84 20.26
N MET A 250 0.94 -4.72 19.79
CA MET A 250 -0.08 -5.34 20.63
C MET A 250 0.48 -6.29 21.70
N TYR A 251 1.71 -6.77 21.53
CA TYR A 251 2.44 -7.63 22.49
C TYR A 251 3.75 -7.00 22.98
N GLY A 252 3.90 -5.69 22.79
CA GLY A 252 5.16 -4.97 22.95
C GLY A 252 5.71 -4.52 21.60
N SER A 253 6.46 -3.41 21.62
CA SER A 253 7.06 -2.85 20.41
C SER A 253 8.10 -3.81 19.84
N ASN A 254 7.97 -4.18 18.58
CA ASN A 254 8.91 -5.07 17.89
C ASN A 254 9.37 -4.55 16.51
N CYS A 255 8.95 -3.34 16.13
CA CYS A 255 9.33 -2.71 14.87
C CYS A 255 10.34 -1.58 15.13
N ARG A 256 11.63 -1.93 15.09
CA ARG A 256 12.73 -1.00 15.39
C ARG A 256 12.72 0.23 14.49
N GLY A 257 12.45 0.07 13.20
CA GLY A 257 12.42 1.19 12.27
C GLY A 257 11.27 2.18 12.56
N ALA A 258 10.17 1.75 13.17
CA ALA A 258 9.12 2.67 13.63
C ALA A 258 9.52 3.42 14.91
N GLU A 259 10.30 2.81 15.80
CA GLU A 259 10.85 3.50 16.97
C GLU A 259 11.85 4.59 16.55
N GLU A 260 12.74 4.25 15.62
CA GLU A 260 13.78 5.14 15.11
C GLU A 260 13.24 6.23 14.20
N GLU A 261 12.37 5.90 13.24
CA GLU A 261 11.91 6.86 12.23
C GLU A 261 10.47 7.34 12.41
N GLY A 262 9.64 6.59 13.14
CA GLY A 262 8.20 6.77 13.19
C GLY A 262 7.48 5.90 12.15
N VAL A 263 6.20 5.64 12.40
CA VAL A 263 5.31 4.91 11.49
C VAL A 263 5.13 5.71 10.20
N SER A 264 5.49 5.15 9.05
CA SER A 264 5.36 5.81 7.75
C SER A 264 4.06 5.45 7.04
N VAL A 265 3.69 4.17 7.09
CA VAL A 265 2.43 3.65 6.57
C VAL A 265 1.79 2.78 7.63
N LEU A 266 0.57 3.12 8.02
CA LEU A 266 -0.22 2.40 9.01
C LEU A 266 -1.17 1.44 8.29
N HIS A 267 -1.24 0.20 8.71
CA HIS A 267 -2.10 -0.81 8.14
C HIS A 267 -3.02 -1.37 9.23
N GLY A 268 -4.31 -1.03 9.14
CA GLY A 268 -5.37 -1.38 10.07
C GLY A 268 -5.92 -2.80 9.88
N ASN A 269 -5.05 -3.77 9.55
CA ASN A 269 -5.46 -5.16 9.33
C ASN A 269 -6.22 -5.72 10.55
N ARG A 270 -7.03 -6.75 10.31
CA ARG A 270 -7.98 -7.34 11.29
C ARG A 270 -9.14 -6.40 11.65
N GLY A 271 -9.35 -5.32 10.90
CA GLY A 271 -10.49 -4.42 11.05
C GLY A 271 -10.36 -3.45 12.21
N VAL A 272 -9.13 -3.18 12.67
CA VAL A 272 -8.88 -2.40 13.89
C VAL A 272 -9.19 -0.90 13.76
N PHE A 273 -9.50 -0.42 12.56
CA PHE A 273 -10.05 0.92 12.36
C PHE A 273 -11.52 1.01 12.79
N HIS A 274 -12.22 -0.12 12.86
CA HIS A 274 -13.67 -0.16 13.06
C HIS A 274 -14.09 -0.86 14.36
N ASP A 275 -13.14 -1.40 15.11
CA ASP A 275 -13.38 -2.02 16.42
C ASP A 275 -12.58 -1.33 17.53
N ASP A 276 -12.83 -1.73 18.77
CA ASP A 276 -12.16 -1.16 19.96
C ASP A 276 -10.96 -2.00 20.43
N LYS A 277 -10.47 -2.94 19.62
CA LYS A 277 -9.31 -3.78 20.00
C LYS A 277 -8.01 -3.00 19.97
N GLN A 278 -7.88 -2.04 19.06
CA GLN A 278 -6.71 -1.15 18.96
C GLN A 278 -7.15 0.30 18.79
N PRO A 279 -7.57 0.97 19.88
CA PRO A 279 -8.14 2.31 19.83
C PRO A 279 -7.15 3.35 19.28
N THR A 280 -5.84 3.12 19.37
CA THR A 280 -4.82 3.98 18.73
C THR A 280 -4.93 3.98 17.19
N PHE A 281 -5.19 2.83 16.57
CA PHE A 281 -5.36 2.71 15.12
C PHE A 281 -6.68 3.36 14.69
N LYS A 282 -7.77 3.08 15.41
CA LYS A 282 -9.07 3.72 15.22
C LYS A 282 -8.99 5.25 15.34
N ALA A 283 -8.29 5.78 16.34
CA ALA A 283 -8.10 7.22 16.51
C ALA A 283 -7.41 7.87 15.28
N LEU A 284 -6.38 7.22 14.72
CA LEU A 284 -5.71 7.68 13.49
C LEU A 284 -6.66 7.71 12.29
N TYR A 285 -7.42 6.64 12.11
CA TYR A 285 -8.42 6.54 11.04
C TYR A 285 -9.50 7.61 11.17
N GLU A 286 -10.10 7.77 12.34
CA GLU A 286 -11.16 8.75 12.60
C GLU A 286 -10.67 10.19 12.37
N VAL A 287 -9.48 10.54 12.86
CA VAL A 287 -8.96 11.90 12.67
C VAL A 287 -8.65 12.19 11.21
N ILE A 288 -8.11 11.23 10.44
CA ILE A 288 -7.89 11.41 9.00
C ILE A 288 -9.22 11.48 8.24
N ARG A 289 -10.21 10.65 8.62
CA ARG A 289 -11.57 10.71 8.06
C ARG A 289 -12.19 12.09 8.27
N ASP A 290 -12.10 12.61 9.49
CA ASP A 290 -12.78 13.85 9.91
C ASP A 290 -11.98 15.12 9.52
N PHE A 291 -10.71 15.00 9.15
CA PHE A 291 -9.85 16.13 8.75
C PHE A 291 -10.41 16.88 7.52
N PRO A 292 -10.75 18.17 7.62
CA PRO A 292 -11.17 18.95 6.44
C PRO A 292 -9.94 19.29 5.58
N PHE A 293 -9.99 18.96 4.28
CA PHE A 293 -8.85 19.04 3.35
C PHE A 293 -8.02 20.34 3.40
N GLU A 294 -8.66 21.50 3.51
CA GLU A 294 -7.98 22.81 3.44
C GLU A 294 -7.69 23.40 4.82
N ASP A 295 -7.94 22.64 5.88
CA ASP A 295 -7.76 23.10 7.24
C ASP A 295 -6.29 22.99 7.70
N ASN A 296 -6.01 23.56 8.86
CA ASN A 296 -4.70 23.57 9.46
C ASN A 296 -4.32 22.18 9.98
N LEU A 297 -3.24 21.60 9.45
CA LEU A 297 -2.77 20.26 9.85
C LEU A 297 -2.46 20.16 11.35
N PHE A 298 -2.02 21.25 11.99
CA PHE A 298 -1.78 21.22 13.44
C PHE A 298 -3.10 21.17 14.22
N GLN A 299 -4.03 22.08 13.93
CA GLN A 299 -5.28 22.21 14.69
C GLN A 299 -6.25 21.06 14.42
N SER A 300 -6.31 20.55 13.20
CA SER A 300 -7.39 19.63 12.77
C SER A 300 -6.90 18.20 12.52
N LEU A 301 -5.59 17.94 12.57
CA LEU A 301 -5.01 16.60 12.49
C LEU A 301 -4.14 16.27 13.72
N TYR A 302 -3.04 17.01 13.93
CA TYR A 302 -2.05 16.67 14.96
C TYR A 302 -2.59 16.81 16.38
N TYR A 303 -3.20 17.95 16.72
CA TYR A 303 -3.73 18.19 18.06
C TYR A 303 -4.88 17.22 18.44
N PRO A 304 -5.86 16.93 17.55
CA PRO A 304 -6.87 15.91 17.81
C PRO A 304 -6.28 14.51 18.03
N LEU A 305 -5.22 14.14 17.29
CA LEU A 305 -4.51 12.87 17.53
C LEU A 305 -3.87 12.83 18.91
N GLN A 306 -3.16 13.89 19.31
CA GLN A 306 -2.56 13.96 20.65
C GLN A 306 -3.62 13.80 21.73
N SER A 307 -4.75 14.50 21.60
CA SER A 307 -5.87 14.41 22.55
C SER A 307 -6.44 12.99 22.60
N LYS A 308 -6.80 12.40 21.45
CA LYS A 308 -7.37 11.04 21.40
C LYS A 308 -6.41 9.98 21.92
N PHE A 309 -5.09 10.14 21.72
CA PHE A 309 -4.12 9.17 22.21
C PHE A 309 -4.05 9.06 23.73
N LEU A 310 -4.39 10.12 24.47
CA LEU A 310 -4.50 10.08 25.93
C LEU A 310 -5.53 9.04 26.39
N ASP A 311 -6.59 8.81 25.61
CA ASP A 311 -7.63 7.82 25.92
C ASP A 311 -7.20 6.37 25.59
N THR A 312 -6.11 6.19 24.85
CA THR A 312 -5.66 4.88 24.34
C THR A 312 -4.60 4.18 25.19
N VAL A 313 -4.06 4.87 26.22
CA VAL A 313 -2.90 4.45 27.04
C VAL A 313 -3.10 3.14 27.82
N HIS A 314 -4.34 2.67 27.92
CA HIS A 314 -4.67 1.38 28.51
C HIS A 314 -4.17 0.20 27.65
N THR A 315 -3.91 0.41 26.35
CA THR A 315 -3.31 -0.58 25.44
C THR A 315 -1.80 -0.40 25.28
N LEU A 316 -1.08 -1.46 24.89
CA LEU A 316 0.37 -1.36 24.65
C LEU A 316 0.70 -0.42 23.48
N CYS A 317 -0.09 -0.44 22.41
CA CYS A 317 0.04 0.50 21.29
C CYS A 317 -0.19 1.94 21.73
N GLY A 318 -1.18 2.20 22.59
CA GLY A 318 -1.46 3.55 23.09
C GLY A 318 -0.45 4.08 24.10
N ARG A 319 0.48 3.25 24.60
CA ARG A 319 1.61 3.69 25.45
C ARG A 319 2.81 4.18 24.66
N ILE A 320 2.79 4.07 23.33
CA ILE A 320 3.86 4.54 22.45
C ILE A 320 3.36 5.57 21.42
N PRO A 321 2.54 6.57 21.79
CA PRO A 321 1.94 7.51 20.83
C PRO A 321 2.98 8.25 19.97
N GLN A 322 4.19 8.45 20.50
CA GLN A 322 5.30 9.10 19.82
C GLN A 322 5.67 8.43 18.48
N VAL A 323 5.55 7.11 18.35
CA VAL A 323 5.93 6.44 17.09
C VAL A 323 4.95 6.78 15.96
N PHE A 324 3.68 7.01 16.29
CA PHE A 324 2.64 7.36 15.32
C PHE A 324 2.68 8.85 14.94
N LEU A 325 3.04 9.73 15.88
CA LEU A 325 3.08 11.18 15.63
C LEU A 325 4.34 11.65 14.89
N LYS A 326 5.46 10.93 15.02
CA LYS A 326 6.78 11.39 14.55
C LYS A 326 6.83 11.72 13.05
N GLN A 327 6.25 10.87 12.20
CA GLN A 327 6.23 11.14 10.74
C GLN A 327 5.21 12.21 10.35
N ILE A 328 4.08 12.29 11.05
CA ILE A 328 3.08 13.35 10.84
C ILE A 328 3.72 14.70 11.16
N GLU A 329 4.41 14.82 12.29
CA GLU A 329 5.12 16.04 12.69
C GLU A 329 6.19 16.45 11.69
N LYS A 330 7.06 15.52 11.27
CA LYS A 330 8.09 15.74 10.24
C LYS A 330 7.45 16.25 8.93
N THR A 331 6.35 15.61 8.51
CA THR A 331 5.66 15.95 7.27
C THR A 331 5.02 17.34 7.35
N MET A 332 4.35 17.65 8.46
CA MET A 332 3.77 18.96 8.69
C MET A 332 4.83 20.06 8.66
N LYS A 333 5.94 19.87 9.38
CA LYS A 333 7.06 20.81 9.39
C LYS A 333 7.56 21.11 7.97
N LYS A 334 7.77 20.07 7.16
CA LYS A 334 8.18 20.20 5.75
C LYS A 334 7.16 20.96 4.90
N VAL A 335 5.85 20.71 5.10
CA VAL A 335 4.78 21.44 4.40
C VAL A 335 4.79 22.93 4.78
N TYR A 336 4.97 23.27 6.06
CA TYR A 336 5.06 24.65 6.51
C TYR A 336 6.31 25.35 5.96
N GLU A 337 7.48 24.70 6.03
CA GLU A 337 8.74 25.23 5.48
C GLU A 337 8.60 25.55 3.99
N ASN A 338 8.04 24.63 3.21
CA ASN A 338 7.81 24.85 1.78
C ASN A 338 6.86 26.03 1.51
N ARG A 339 5.79 26.19 2.30
CA ARG A 339 4.90 27.34 2.17
C ARG A 339 5.62 28.65 2.48
N VAL A 340 6.39 28.71 3.57
CA VAL A 340 7.15 29.91 3.97
C VAL A 340 8.19 30.30 2.91
N ILE A 341 8.93 29.33 2.36
CA ILE A 341 9.94 29.58 1.32
C ILE A 341 9.30 30.15 0.05
N VAL A 342 8.12 29.64 -0.36
CA VAL A 342 7.38 30.18 -1.52
C VAL A 342 6.96 31.63 -1.28
N TYR A 343 6.48 31.97 -0.08
CA TYR A 343 6.09 33.34 0.26
C TYR A 343 7.30 34.30 0.29
N LEU A 344 8.46 33.87 0.80
CA LEU A 344 9.67 34.70 0.79
C LEU A 344 10.24 34.90 -0.62
N GLY A 345 10.22 33.87 -1.47
CA GLY A 345 10.66 33.95 -2.86
C GLY A 345 9.76 34.82 -3.75
N ALA A 346 8.46 34.90 -3.45
CA ALA A 346 7.54 35.82 -4.11
C ALA A 346 7.74 37.28 -3.69
N ASN A 347 8.11 37.51 -2.42
CA ASN A 347 8.38 38.85 -1.87
C ASN A 347 9.77 39.41 -2.23
N HIS A 348 10.63 38.67 -2.94
CA HIS A 348 11.93 39.14 -3.42
C HIS A 348 11.96 39.36 -4.95
N ARG A 349 10.79 39.41 -5.60
CA ARG A 349 10.63 39.71 -7.03
C ARG A 349 9.97 41.08 -7.29
N TYR A 350 10.20 42.05 -6.41
CA TYR A 350 9.80 43.45 -6.61
C TYR A 350 10.99 44.37 -6.52
#